data_AF-A0A967T2W9-F1
#
_entry.id   AF-A0A967T2W9-F1
#
_cell.length_a   1.000
_cell.length_b   1.000
_cell.length_c   1.000
_cell.angle_alpha   90.00
_cell.angle_beta   90.00
_cell.angle_gamma   90.00
#
_symmetry.space_group_name_H-M   'P 1'
#
loop_
_entity.id
_entity.type
_entity.pdbx_description
1 polymer ?
#
loop_
_entity_poly.entity_id
_entity_poly.type
_entity_poly.pdbx_seq_one_letter_code
_entity_poly.pdbx_strand_id
1 'polypeptide(L)'
;MTSTIGSTVTEVRVKEKPATTIVEKDSIIGKGVPKPDAMDKAVGRTRYINDLVLPRMLFGKILHTDRVHARIKSVDTSAAKALTGVHAVLTGEDIPEFRFGFRRDNV
;
A
#
# COMPACT_ATOMS: atom_id res chain seq x y z
N MET A 1 -24.87 -19.31 71.27
CA MET A 1 -24.45 -17.90 71.36
C MET A 1 -23.53 -17.65 70.19
N THR A 2 -24.07 -17.14 69.09
CA THR A 2 -23.36 -17.08 67.80
C THR A 2 -23.31 -15.65 67.28
N SER A 3 -22.07 -15.22 67.03
CA SER A 3 -21.60 -14.36 65.94
C SER A 3 -22.04 -12.89 65.89
N THR A 4 -21.09 -12.01 66.22
CA THR A 4 -21.03 -10.67 65.61
C THR A 4 -19.56 -10.32 65.35
N ILE A 5 -19.13 -10.40 64.10
CA ILE A 5 -18.01 -9.60 63.59
C ILE A 5 -18.50 -8.99 62.28
N GLY A 6 -18.66 -7.66 62.29
CA GLY A 6 -19.12 -6.90 61.16
C GLY A 6 -18.10 -6.91 60.04
N SER A 7 -18.57 -7.22 58.84
CA SER A 7 -17.91 -6.85 57.59
C SER A 7 -18.80 -5.82 56.89
N THR A 8 -18.46 -4.55 57.06
CA THR A 8 -18.97 -3.47 56.21
C THR A 8 -18.42 -3.70 54.81
N VAL A 9 -19.20 -4.36 53.95
CA VAL A 9 -18.95 -4.39 52.52
C VAL A 9 -19.46 -3.07 51.97
N THR A 10 -18.56 -2.10 51.84
CA THR A 10 -18.82 -0.89 51.08
C THR A 10 -18.95 -1.28 49.61
N GLU A 11 -20.17 -1.39 49.11
CA GLU A 11 -20.44 -1.55 47.69
C GLU A 11 -19.93 -0.30 46.96
N VAL A 12 -18.78 -0.42 46.31
CA VAL A 12 -18.33 0.56 45.32
C VAL A 12 -19.24 0.38 44.11
N ARG A 13 -20.31 1.19 44.06
CA ARG A 13 -21.16 1.30 42.88
C ARG A 13 -20.36 1.92 41.74
N VAL A 14 -19.72 1.07 40.94
CA VAL A 14 -19.18 1.46 39.65
C VAL A 14 -20.37 1.92 38.82
N LYS A 15 -20.51 3.23 38.63
CA LYS A 15 -21.45 3.79 37.65
C LYS A 15 -21.00 3.30 36.28
N GLU A 16 -21.72 2.32 35.74
CA GLU A 16 -21.61 1.97 34.33
C GLU A 16 -21.88 3.22 33.51
N LYS A 17 -20.85 3.70 32.83
CA LYS A 17 -20.96 4.76 31.83
C LYS A 17 -21.78 4.16 30.68
N PRO A 18 -22.94 4.73 30.31
CA PRO A 18 -23.68 4.19 29.19
C PRO A 18 -22.78 4.33 27.95
N ALA A 19 -22.51 3.21 27.29
CA ALA A 19 -21.85 3.23 25.99
C ALA A 19 -22.81 3.88 25.00
N THR A 20 -22.74 5.21 24.89
CA THR A 20 -23.52 5.99 23.92
C THR A 20 -23.21 5.46 22.54
N THR A 21 -24.17 4.76 21.94
CA THR A 21 -24.11 4.35 20.54
C THR A 21 -24.19 5.62 19.69
N ILE A 22 -23.05 6.16 19.30
CA ILE A 22 -22.92 7.38 18.48
C ILE A 22 -23.22 7.12 16.99
N VAL A 23 -23.73 5.93 16.67
CA VAL A 23 -23.94 5.47 15.30
C VAL A 23 -25.42 5.63 14.98
N GLU A 24 -25.72 6.58 14.11
CA GLU A 24 -27.07 6.86 13.63
C GLU A 24 -27.70 5.60 13.00
N LYS A 25 -29.02 5.44 13.14
CA LYS A 25 -29.78 4.26 12.69
C LYS A 25 -29.60 3.96 11.19
N ASP A 26 -29.42 4.99 10.38
CA ASP A 26 -29.20 4.91 8.94
C ASP A 26 -27.71 4.84 8.56
N SER A 27 -26.81 4.83 9.55
CA SER A 27 -25.39 4.70 9.31
C SER A 27 -25.04 3.36 8.69
N ILE A 28 -24.08 3.37 7.77
CA ILE A 28 -23.48 2.18 7.17
C ILE A 28 -22.39 1.55 8.06
N ILE A 29 -22.00 2.23 9.14
CA ILE A 29 -20.95 1.77 10.05
C ILE A 29 -21.41 0.49 10.74
N GLY A 30 -20.56 -0.55 10.69
CA GLY A 30 -20.83 -1.86 11.30
C GLY A 30 -21.71 -2.80 10.46
N LYS A 31 -22.18 -2.37 9.29
CA LYS A 31 -22.99 -3.19 8.37
C LYS A 31 -22.09 -3.84 7.30
N GLY A 32 -22.38 -5.10 6.94
CA GLY A 32 -21.72 -5.81 5.85
C GLY A 32 -22.19 -5.33 4.47
N VAL A 33 -21.79 -4.11 4.08
CA VAL A 33 -22.17 -3.53 2.79
C VAL A 33 -21.29 -4.10 1.67
N PRO A 34 -21.87 -4.62 0.56
CA PRO A 34 -21.10 -5.06 -0.58
C PRO A 34 -20.25 -3.93 -1.16
N LYS A 35 -18.97 -4.20 -1.38
CA LYS A 35 -18.05 -3.24 -2.00
C LYS A 35 -18.38 -3.13 -3.50
N PRO A 36 -18.63 -1.93 -4.06
CA PRO A 36 -19.14 -1.75 -5.42
C PRO A 36 -18.30 -2.42 -6.53
N ASP A 37 -16.98 -2.35 -6.40
CA ASP A 37 -16.00 -2.91 -7.34
C ASP A 37 -15.61 -4.37 -7.03
N ALA A 38 -16.18 -4.99 -5.98
CA ALA A 38 -15.74 -6.31 -5.53
C ALA A 38 -16.05 -7.41 -6.54
N MET A 39 -17.25 -7.39 -7.13
CA MET A 39 -17.66 -8.42 -8.08
C MET A 39 -16.79 -8.37 -9.34
N ASP A 40 -16.63 -7.19 -9.94
CA ASP A 40 -15.87 -7.03 -11.18
C ASP A 40 -14.38 -7.40 -11.01
N LYS A 41 -13.81 -7.18 -9.82
CA LYS A 41 -12.46 -7.65 -9.49
C LYS A 41 -12.40 -9.15 -9.32
N ALA A 42 -13.38 -9.75 -8.64
CA ALA A 42 -13.44 -11.19 -8.41
C ALA A 42 -13.62 -11.99 -9.71
N VAL A 43 -14.38 -11.47 -10.67
CA VAL A 43 -14.63 -12.12 -11.97
C VAL A 43 -13.65 -11.70 -13.07
N GLY A 44 -12.66 -10.86 -12.77
CA GLY A 44 -11.64 -10.42 -13.74
C GLY A 44 -12.14 -9.45 -14.83
N ARG A 45 -13.26 -8.75 -14.59
CA ARG A 45 -13.77 -7.70 -15.49
C ARG A 45 -13.02 -6.37 -15.33
N THR A 46 -12.51 -6.09 -14.14
CA THR A 46 -11.70 -4.90 -13.90
C THR A 46 -10.37 -5.00 -14.65
N ARG A 47 -10.12 -4.06 -15.55
CA ARG A 47 -8.83 -3.93 -16.23
C ARG A 47 -7.84 -3.18 -15.35
N TYR A 48 -6.70 -3.78 -15.10
CA TYR A 48 -5.58 -3.18 -14.40
C TYR A 48 -4.57 -2.58 -15.39
N ILE A 49 -3.62 -1.80 -14.86
CA ILE A 49 -2.57 -1.14 -15.67
C ILE A 49 -1.81 -2.15 -16.54
N ASN A 50 -1.60 -3.37 -16.03
CA ASN A 50 -0.90 -4.43 -16.76
C ASN A 50 -1.72 -5.03 -17.91
N ASP A 51 -3.04 -4.82 -17.94
CA ASP A 51 -3.95 -5.29 -18.99
C ASP A 51 -4.13 -4.24 -20.11
N LEU A 52 -3.46 -3.09 -19.99
CA LEU A 52 -3.53 -2.01 -20.96
C LEU A 52 -2.46 -2.24 -22.03
N VAL A 53 -2.88 -2.17 -23.29
CA VAL A 53 -1.98 -2.13 -24.46
C VAL A 53 -2.29 -0.85 -25.22
N LEU A 54 -1.28 -0.01 -25.40
CA LEU A 54 -1.40 1.28 -26.08
C LEU A 54 -0.62 1.27 -27.41
N PRO A 55 -1.06 2.04 -28.42
CA PRO A 55 -0.29 2.20 -29.63
C PRO A 55 1.12 2.72 -29.33
N ARG A 56 2.14 2.09 -29.93
CA ARG A 56 3.58 2.42 -29.76
C ARG A 56 4.11 2.23 -28.33
N MET A 57 3.48 1.37 -27.53
CA MET A 57 3.98 1.02 -26.19
C MET A 57 5.31 0.26 -26.27
N LEU A 58 6.29 0.71 -25.49
CA LEU A 58 7.55 0.00 -25.29
C LEU A 58 7.46 -0.87 -24.04
N PHE A 59 8.06 -2.06 -24.11
CA PHE A 59 8.21 -2.95 -22.97
C PHE A 59 9.57 -2.73 -22.32
N GLY A 60 9.57 -2.45 -21.01
CA GLY A 60 10.78 -2.28 -20.22
C GLY A 60 11.12 -3.54 -19.44
N LYS A 61 12.42 -3.79 -19.23
CA LYS A 61 12.93 -4.79 -18.31
C LYS A 61 14.01 -4.18 -17.43
N ILE A 62 13.92 -4.42 -16.12
CA ILE A 62 14.88 -3.93 -15.14
C ILE A 62 15.91 -5.02 -14.87
N LEU A 63 17.19 -4.66 -14.96
CA LEU A 63 18.28 -5.51 -14.49
C LEU A 63 18.50 -5.26 -13.00
N HIS A 64 18.22 -6.27 -12.19
CA HIS A 64 18.45 -6.22 -10.74
C HIS A 64 19.83 -6.75 -10.38
N THR A 65 20.38 -6.23 -9.28
CA THR A 65 21.62 -6.74 -8.67
C THR A 65 21.39 -8.12 -8.05
N ASP A 66 22.37 -9.02 -8.18
CA ASP A 66 22.44 -10.30 -7.48
C ASP A 66 23.05 -10.16 -6.07
N ARG A 67 23.60 -8.98 -5.75
CA ARG A 67 24.23 -8.66 -4.45
C ARG A 67 23.34 -7.76 -3.61
N VAL A 68 23.29 -8.06 -2.30
CA VAL A 68 22.59 -7.26 -1.29
C VAL A 68 23.26 -5.91 -1.06
N HIS A 69 24.60 -5.86 -1.11
CA HIS A 69 25.37 -4.63 -0.97
C HIS A 69 26.64 -4.69 -1.83
N ALA A 70 26.78 -3.74 -2.75
CA ALA A 70 27.93 -3.66 -3.63
C ALA A 70 28.12 -2.22 -4.14
N ARG A 71 29.37 -1.88 -4.49
CA ARG A 71 29.69 -0.65 -5.22
C ARG A 71 29.70 -0.96 -6.72
N ILE A 72 28.89 -0.26 -7.49
CA ILE A 72 28.93 -0.32 -8.96
C ILE A 72 30.24 0.33 -9.42
N LYS A 73 31.11 -0.46 -10.05
CA LYS A 73 32.39 0.03 -10.61
C LYS A 73 32.22 0.49 -12.07
N SER A 74 31.43 -0.25 -12.83
CA SER A 74 31.15 0.00 -14.24
C SER A 74 29.84 -0.69 -14.64
N VAL A 75 29.22 -0.19 -15.71
CA VAL A 75 28.07 -0.81 -16.36
C VAL A 75 28.33 -0.79 -17.87
N ASP A 76 28.44 -1.97 -18.49
CA ASP A 76 28.56 -2.07 -19.94
C ASP A 76 27.17 -2.36 -20.55
N THR A 77 26.73 -1.46 -21.44
CA THR A 77 25.43 -1.55 -22.12
C THR A 77 25.56 -1.96 -23.59
N SER A 78 26.78 -2.20 -24.09
CA SER A 78 27.07 -2.46 -25.51
C SER A 78 26.27 -3.64 -26.06
N ALA A 79 26.31 -4.77 -25.37
CA ALA A 79 25.59 -5.99 -25.77
C ALA A 79 24.07 -5.78 -25.81
N ALA A 80 23.50 -5.09 -24.81
CA ALA A 80 22.07 -4.82 -24.75
C ALA A 80 21.63 -3.88 -25.88
N LYS A 81 22.41 -2.84 -26.18
CA LYS A 81 22.12 -1.88 -27.27
C LYS A 81 22.21 -2.52 -28.66
N ALA A 82 23.00 -3.57 -28.83
CA ALA A 82 23.18 -4.27 -30.11
C ALA A 82 22.01 -5.23 -30.46
N LEU A 83 21.15 -5.58 -29.49
CA LEU A 83 20.04 -6.50 -29.73
C LEU A 83 18.96 -5.88 -30.62
N THR A 84 18.51 -6.64 -31.61
CA THR A 84 17.38 -6.25 -32.46
C THR A 84 16.10 -6.08 -31.62
N GLY A 85 15.42 -4.96 -31.77
CA GLY A 85 14.19 -4.64 -31.05
C GLY A 85 14.39 -3.87 -29.74
N VAL A 86 15.63 -3.66 -29.29
CA VAL A 86 15.91 -2.76 -28.18
C VAL A 86 15.79 -1.31 -28.66
N HIS A 87 14.85 -0.57 -28.06
CA HIS A 87 14.66 0.85 -28.36
C HIS A 87 15.65 1.74 -27.62
N ALA A 88 15.90 1.44 -26.33
CA ALA A 88 16.81 2.20 -25.48
C ALA A 88 17.33 1.32 -24.34
N VAL A 89 18.53 1.65 -23.85
CA VAL A 89 19.09 1.12 -22.60
C VAL A 89 19.43 2.31 -21.72
N LEU A 90 18.72 2.42 -20.60
CA LEU A 90 18.84 3.55 -19.67
C LEU A 90 19.65 3.14 -18.45
N THR A 91 20.53 4.03 -18.02
CA THR A 91 21.43 3.89 -16.87
C THR A 91 21.32 5.10 -15.95
N GLY A 92 22.09 5.11 -14.85
CA GLY A 92 22.18 6.28 -13.98
C GLY A 92 22.72 7.53 -14.67
N GLU A 93 23.46 7.39 -15.77
CA GLU A 93 24.03 8.51 -16.54
C GLU A 93 22.96 9.24 -17.38
N ASP A 94 21.86 8.58 -17.69
CA ASP A 94 20.77 9.13 -18.51
C ASP A 94 19.74 9.93 -17.68
N ILE A 95 19.91 9.96 -16.35
CA ILE A 95 19.00 10.63 -15.42
C ILE A 95 19.41 12.11 -15.28
N PRO A 96 18.48 13.07 -15.43
CA PRO A 96 18.81 14.48 -15.25
C PRO A 96 19.24 14.79 -13.81
N GLU A 97 20.11 15.81 -13.64
CA GLU A 97 20.67 16.17 -12.33
C GLU A 97 19.64 16.65 -11.30
N PHE A 98 18.44 17.03 -11.74
CA PHE A 98 17.40 17.42 -10.80
C PHE A 98 16.72 16.19 -10.19
N ARG A 99 16.58 16.20 -8.86
CA ARG A 99 15.85 15.16 -8.14
C ARG A 99 14.35 15.38 -8.32
N PHE A 100 13.69 14.41 -8.94
CA PHE A 100 12.23 14.36 -9.05
C PHE A 100 11.63 13.62 -7.84
N GLY A 101 10.61 14.18 -7.20
CA GLY A 101 9.88 13.58 -6.07
C GLY A 101 9.73 14.49 -4.85
N PHE A 102 9.23 13.89 -3.74
CA PHE A 102 8.67 14.53 -2.54
C PHE A 102 9.49 15.66 -1.87
N ARG A 103 10.78 15.81 -2.20
CA ARG A 103 11.61 16.91 -1.66
C ARG A 103 11.50 18.22 -2.44
N ARG A 104 10.89 18.27 -3.63
CA ARG A 104 10.83 19.49 -4.48
C ARG A 104 9.43 19.96 -4.85
N ASP A 105 8.38 19.17 -4.61
CA ASP A 105 7.00 19.52 -4.99
C ASP A 105 6.29 20.47 -4.00
N ASN A 106 6.99 20.92 -2.95
CA ASN A 106 6.49 21.82 -1.90
C ASN A 106 7.32 23.10 -1.76
N VAL A 107 7.82 23.67 -2.86
CA VAL A 107 8.38 25.04 -2.88
C VAL A 107 7.45 25.97 -3.62
#